data_AF-A0A1Y3B7D4-F1
#
_entry.id   AF-A0A1Y3B7D4-F1
#
_cell.length_a   1.000
_cell.length_b   1.000
_cell.length_c   1.000
_cell.angle_alpha   90.00
_cell.angle_beta   90.00
_cell.angle_gamma   90.00
#
_symmetry.space_group_name_H-M   'P 1'
#
loop_
_entity.id
_entity.type
_entity.pdbx_description
1 polymer ?
#
loop_
_entity_poly.entity_id
_entity_poly.type
_entity_poly.pdbx_seq_one_letter_code
_entity_poly.pdbx_strand_id
1 'polypeptide(L)'
;HHTQQVYDILESYRIGNLREEDYLKPDQNDLDLMDFIPERDQSLLIHHDKPFNAETPGEILIQNFNTPNEKFFIRNHLSVPRVDAEDYVLEIEGFGLNGSFEFTLEQLKTLFPKHTVTSVIQCGGNRRDDLNKFKQVKGIGWKLGAIGNTRWSG
;
A
#
# COMPACT_ATOMS: atom_id res chain seq x y z
N HIS A 1 12.93 10.93 4.64
CA HIS A 1 14.24 11.49 4.24
C HIS A 1 14.71 12.64 5.14
N HIS A 2 14.14 12.81 6.33
CA HIS A 2 14.39 13.96 7.21
C HIS A 2 15.38 13.61 8.32
N THR A 3 16.61 13.28 7.95
CA THR A 3 17.68 12.99 8.92
C THR A 3 18.86 13.89 8.61
N GLN A 4 19.62 14.32 9.63
CA GLN A 4 20.74 15.24 9.44
C GLN A 4 21.71 14.77 8.36
N GLN A 5 22.11 13.50 8.38
CA GLN A 5 22.97 12.91 7.34
C GLN A 5 22.43 13.07 5.91
N VAL A 6 21.12 12.97 5.72
CA VAL A 6 20.51 13.15 4.39
C VAL A 6 20.53 14.63 4.01
N TYR A 7 20.28 15.54 4.96
CA TYR A 7 20.41 16.97 4.71
C TYR A 7 21.85 17.37 4.36
N ASP A 8 22.84 16.82 5.06
CA ASP A 8 24.25 17.09 4.78
C ASP A 8 24.65 16.63 3.37
N ILE A 9 24.16 15.46 2.93
CA ILE A 9 24.35 14.97 1.56
C ILE A 9 23.64 15.91 0.57
N LEU A 10 22.37 16.25 0.79
CA LEU A 10 21.61 17.10 -0.13
C LEU A 10 22.22 18.50 -0.27
N GLU A 11 22.75 19.06 0.82
CA GLU A 11 23.42 20.36 0.82
C GLU A 11 24.65 20.36 -0.09
N SER A 12 25.38 19.23 -0.18
CA SER A 12 26.50 19.10 -1.12
C SER A 12 26.09 19.19 -2.60
N TYR A 13 24.80 19.01 -2.90
CA TYR A 13 24.22 19.16 -4.25
C TYR A 13 23.44 20.47 -4.43
N ARG A 14 23.51 21.42 -3.49
CA ARG A 14 22.79 22.69 -3.59
C ARG A 14 23.33 23.54 -4.74
N ILE A 15 22.48 23.82 -5.72
CA ILE A 15 22.81 24.66 -6.89
C ILE A 15 22.24 26.08 -6.81
N GLY A 16 21.51 26.41 -5.74
CA GLY A 16 20.92 27.74 -5.54
C GLY A 16 19.84 27.75 -4.46
N ASN A 17 19.20 28.91 -4.33
CA ASN A 17 18.03 29.13 -3.48
C ASN A 17 16.90 29.72 -4.29
N LEU A 18 15.67 29.34 -3.96
CA LEU A 18 14.48 30.00 -4.48
C LEU A 18 14.43 31.44 -3.97
N ARG A 19 14.04 32.37 -4.84
CA ARG A 19 13.74 33.74 -4.43
C ARG A 19 12.36 33.75 -3.78
N GLU A 20 12.10 34.67 -2.86
CA GLU A 20 10.80 34.77 -2.18
C GLU A 20 9.61 34.89 -3.17
N GLU A 21 9.83 35.56 -4.30
CA GLU A 21 8.86 35.71 -5.39
C GLU A 21 8.53 34.39 -6.12
N ASP A 22 9.45 33.42 -6.11
CA ASP A 22 9.29 32.10 -6.74
C ASP A 22 8.63 31.08 -5.79
N TYR A 23 8.34 31.46 -4.54
CA TYR A 23 7.54 30.64 -3.64
C TYR A 23 6.09 30.65 -4.12
N LEU A 24 5.77 29.72 -5.02
CA LEU A 24 4.41 29.27 -5.20
C LEU A 24 3.97 28.67 -3.86
N LYS A 25 3.11 29.37 -3.12
CA LYS A 25 2.36 28.73 -2.04
C LYS A 25 1.60 27.58 -2.69
N PRO A 26 1.70 26.34 -2.17
CA PRO A 26 0.89 25.26 -2.69
C PRO A 26 -0.56 25.75 -2.72
N ASP A 27 -1.22 25.56 -3.85
CA ASP A 27 -2.64 25.89 -3.94
C ASP A 27 -3.33 25.15 -2.79
N GLN A 28 -4.18 25.81 -2.02
CA GLN A 28 -4.95 25.10 -0.98
C GLN A 28 -5.86 24.02 -1.61
N ASN A 29 -6.05 24.09 -2.93
CA ASN A 29 -6.69 23.08 -3.76
C ASN A 29 -5.73 22.04 -4.37
N ASP A 30 -4.44 22.00 -4.00
CA ASP A 30 -3.66 20.75 -4.08
C ASP A 30 -4.28 19.79 -3.06
N LEU A 31 -5.45 19.26 -3.47
CA LEU A 31 -6.25 18.25 -2.82
C LEU A 31 -5.29 17.26 -2.20
N ASP A 32 -5.42 17.06 -0.88
CA ASP A 32 -4.68 16.05 -0.17
C ASP A 32 -4.95 14.72 -0.89
N LEU A 33 -4.01 14.32 -1.76
CA LEU A 33 -4.12 13.21 -2.72
C LEU A 33 -4.37 11.87 -1.99
N MET A 34 -4.36 11.90 -0.65
CA MET A 34 -4.53 10.83 0.32
C MET A 34 -5.83 10.92 1.12
N ASP A 35 -6.79 11.77 0.75
CA ASP A 35 -8.03 11.96 1.51
C ASP A 35 -8.99 10.76 1.46
N PHE A 36 -9.01 10.03 0.35
CA PHE A 36 -9.89 8.87 0.26
C PHE A 36 -9.30 7.67 1.00
N ILE A 37 -9.79 7.47 2.22
CA ILE A 37 -9.56 6.28 3.04
C ILE A 37 -10.92 5.58 3.20
N PRO A 38 -11.12 4.40 2.59
CA PRO A 38 -12.33 3.61 2.83
C PRO A 38 -12.50 3.28 4.32
N GLU A 39 -13.74 3.12 4.78
CA GLU A 39 -14.01 2.70 6.15
C GLU A 39 -13.30 1.38 6.47
N ARG A 40 -12.60 1.35 7.60
CA ARG A 40 -11.81 0.20 8.06
C ARG A 40 -12.31 -0.27 9.41
N ASP A 41 -12.13 -1.56 9.65
CA ASP A 41 -12.52 -2.16 10.92
C ASP A 41 -11.71 -1.58 12.09
N GLN A 42 -12.43 -1.16 13.14
CA GLN A 42 -11.86 -0.48 14.29
C GLN A 42 -10.98 -1.39 15.17
N SER A 43 -11.07 -2.71 15.02
CA SER A 43 -10.21 -3.63 15.75
C SER A 43 -8.79 -3.73 15.17
N LEU A 44 -8.52 -3.16 13.99
CA LEU A 44 -7.20 -3.18 13.41
C LEU A 44 -6.21 -2.32 14.21
N LEU A 45 -4.97 -2.78 14.31
CA LEU A 45 -3.89 -2.01 14.92
C LEU A 45 -3.33 -1.04 13.87
N ILE A 46 -3.68 0.23 14.00
CA ILE A 46 -3.26 1.28 13.06
C ILE A 46 -1.82 1.70 13.36
N HIS A 47 -0.99 1.69 12.32
CA HIS A 47 0.41 2.13 12.37
C HIS A 47 0.66 3.46 11.67
N HIS A 48 -0.18 3.79 10.69
CA HIS A 48 -0.08 5.01 9.91
C HIS A 48 -1.43 5.36 9.30
N ASP A 49 -1.84 6.62 9.38
CA ASP A 49 -3.17 7.05 8.89
C ASP A 49 -3.16 7.39 7.39
N LYS A 50 -2.13 8.09 6.90
CA LYS A 50 -2.04 8.59 5.51
C LYS A 50 -0.62 8.44 4.90
N PRO A 51 -0.32 7.40 4.11
CA PRO A 51 -1.22 6.35 3.64
C PRO A 51 -1.61 5.37 4.75
N PHE A 52 -2.84 4.84 4.68
CA PHE A 52 -3.40 3.97 5.72
C PHE A 52 -2.66 2.62 5.77
N ASN A 53 -2.11 2.28 6.93
CA ASN A 53 -1.46 1.00 7.19
C ASN A 53 -1.88 0.48 8.56
N ALA A 54 -2.41 -0.75 8.60
CA ALA A 54 -2.87 -1.37 9.82
C ALA A 54 -2.70 -2.89 9.77
N GLU A 55 -2.53 -3.53 10.92
CA GLU A 55 -2.40 -4.99 11.03
C GLU A 55 -3.51 -5.64 11.84
N THR A 56 -3.72 -6.93 11.62
CA THR A 56 -4.64 -7.74 12.42
C THR A 56 -4.04 -7.97 13.82
N PRO A 57 -4.78 -7.71 14.92
CA PRO A 57 -4.33 -8.11 16.25
C PRO A 57 -4.01 -9.60 16.32
N GLY A 58 -2.99 -9.98 17.08
CA GLY A 58 -2.55 -11.38 17.15
C GLY A 58 -3.62 -12.32 17.69
N GLU A 59 -4.44 -11.85 18.63
CA GLU A 59 -5.56 -12.61 19.19
C GLU A 59 -6.66 -12.87 18.16
N ILE A 60 -6.80 -12.01 17.14
CA ILE A 60 -7.78 -12.14 16.05
C ILE A 60 -7.19 -12.98 14.91
N LEU A 61 -5.91 -12.80 14.61
CA LEU A 61 -5.20 -13.45 13.51
C LEU A 61 -5.34 -14.98 13.54
N ILE A 62 -5.31 -15.57 14.74
CA ILE A 62 -5.31 -17.03 14.93
C ILE A 62 -6.71 -17.64 15.05
N GLN A 63 -7.78 -16.83 15.02
CA GLN A 63 -9.14 -17.32 15.26
C GLN A 63 -9.70 -18.12 14.10
N ASN A 64 -9.27 -17.80 12.87
CA ASN A 64 -9.79 -18.39 11.65
C ASN A 64 -8.65 -18.79 10.72
N PHE A 65 -8.77 -19.95 10.08
CA PHE A 65 -7.80 -20.36 9.06
C PHE A 65 -7.76 -19.38 7.88
N ASN A 66 -8.92 -18.87 7.46
CA ASN A 66 -9.02 -17.76 6.52
C ASN A 66 -9.33 -16.49 7.31
N THR A 67 -8.43 -15.52 7.26
CA THR A 67 -8.63 -14.20 7.86
C THR A 67 -9.83 -13.51 7.20
N PRO A 68 -10.84 -13.06 7.95
CA PRO A 68 -11.95 -12.29 7.40
C PRO A 68 -11.46 -11.03 6.68
N ASN A 69 -12.13 -10.62 5.60
CA ASN A 69 -11.67 -9.54 4.72
C ASN A 69 -11.51 -8.21 5.48
N GLU A 70 -12.45 -7.89 6.35
CA GLU A 70 -12.46 -6.70 7.20
C GLU A 70 -11.34 -6.70 8.25
N LYS A 71 -10.81 -7.88 8.59
CA LYS A 71 -9.70 -8.06 9.52
C LYS A 71 -8.35 -8.26 8.82
N PHE A 72 -8.31 -8.38 7.49
CA PHE A 72 -7.08 -8.62 6.74
C PHE A 72 -6.15 -7.39 6.85
N PHE A 73 -4.86 -7.61 7.09
CA PHE A 73 -3.91 -6.50 7.24
C PHE A 73 -3.89 -5.61 5.99
N ILE A 74 -3.68 -4.31 6.19
CA ILE A 74 -3.73 -3.31 5.13
C ILE A 74 -2.38 -2.64 5.02
N ARG A 75 -1.76 -2.75 3.83
CA ARG A 75 -0.50 -2.05 3.52
C ARG A 75 -0.69 -1.19 2.27
N ASN A 76 -0.82 0.11 2.47
CA ASN A 76 -0.86 1.08 1.36
C ASN A 76 0.41 1.93 1.32
N HIS A 77 1.05 2.01 0.16
CA HIS A 77 2.13 2.97 -0.10
C HIS A 77 1.60 4.35 -0.51
N LEU A 78 0.40 4.39 -1.11
CA LEU A 78 -0.26 5.57 -1.65
C LEU A 78 -1.75 5.52 -1.29
N SER A 79 -2.55 6.44 -1.85
CA SER A 79 -3.99 6.48 -1.67
C SER A 79 -4.67 5.30 -2.33
N VAL A 80 -5.86 4.96 -1.82
CA VAL A 80 -6.69 3.94 -2.46
C VAL A 80 -7.33 4.57 -3.71
N PRO A 81 -7.13 4.01 -4.92
CA PRO A 81 -7.76 4.55 -6.12
C PRO A 81 -9.27 4.33 -6.06
N ARG A 82 -10.04 5.33 -6.52
CA ARG A 82 -11.47 5.16 -6.81
C ARG A 82 -11.58 4.71 -8.26
N VAL A 83 -11.98 3.46 -8.44
CA VAL A 83 -12.07 2.83 -9.75
C VAL A 83 -13.56 2.59 -10.04
N ASP A 84 -14.03 3.10 -11.17
CA ASP A 84 -15.32 2.71 -11.74
C ASP A 84 -15.12 1.35 -12.45
N ALA A 85 -15.99 0.38 -12.15
CA ALA A 85 -15.81 -0.98 -12.63
C ALA A 85 -16.12 -1.11 -14.13
N GLU A 86 -17.01 -0.25 -14.63
CA GLU A 86 -17.46 -0.17 -16.00
C GLU A 86 -16.38 0.41 -16.92
N ASP A 87 -15.57 1.34 -16.40
CA ASP A 87 -14.50 2.01 -17.15
C ASP A 87 -13.12 1.37 -16.94
N TYR A 88 -13.00 0.36 -16.07
CA TYR A 88 -11.72 -0.29 -15.77
C TYR A 88 -11.20 -1.12 -16.96
N VAL A 89 -9.93 -0.88 -17.30
CA VAL A 89 -9.17 -1.67 -18.28
C VAL A 89 -7.85 -2.14 -17.66
N LEU A 90 -7.58 -3.45 -17.77
CA LEU A 90 -6.27 -4.04 -17.52
C LEU A 90 -5.48 -4.07 -18.83
N GLU A 91 -4.39 -3.32 -18.90
CA GLU A 91 -3.42 -3.42 -19.99
C GLU A 91 -2.30 -4.39 -19.62
N ILE A 92 -1.97 -5.30 -20.55
CA ILE A 92 -0.87 -6.25 -20.43
C ILE A 92 0.07 -6.04 -21.61
N GLU A 93 1.29 -5.59 -21.30
CA GLU A 93 2.38 -5.42 -22.25
C GLU A 93 3.67 -6.09 -21.74
N GLY A 94 4.61 -6.35 -22.66
CA GLY A 94 5.88 -6.94 -22.28
C GLY A 94 6.65 -7.55 -23.43
N PHE A 95 7.91 -7.88 -23.17
CA PHE A 95 8.78 -8.53 -24.14
C PHE A 95 8.23 -9.91 -24.51
N GLY A 96 8.11 -10.17 -25.81
CA GLY A 96 7.57 -11.43 -26.34
C GLY A 96 6.07 -11.40 -26.64
N LEU A 97 5.38 -10.29 -26.37
CA LEU A 97 4.00 -10.06 -26.83
C LEU A 97 3.99 -9.32 -28.17
N ASN A 98 3.01 -9.64 -29.03
CA ASN A 98 2.79 -8.96 -30.30
C ASN A 98 1.91 -7.71 -30.10
N GLY A 99 2.35 -6.78 -29.25
CA GLY A 99 1.60 -5.59 -28.85
C GLY A 99 1.07 -5.65 -27.42
N SER A 100 0.21 -4.70 -27.05
CA SER A 100 -0.51 -4.68 -25.77
C SER A 100 -1.88 -5.36 -25.91
N PHE A 101 -2.31 -6.02 -24.84
CA PHE A 101 -3.65 -6.58 -24.70
C PHE A 101 -4.42 -5.79 -23.65
N GLU A 102 -5.65 -5.43 -23.97
CA GLU A 102 -6.53 -4.71 -23.07
C GLU A 102 -7.74 -5.57 -22.71
N PHE A 103 -8.05 -5.67 -21.42
CA PHE A 103 -9.20 -6.41 -20.91
C PHE A 103 -10.05 -5.55 -19.99
N THR A 104 -11.35 -5.45 -20.28
CA THR A 104 -12.31 -4.92 -19.30
C THR A 104 -12.48 -5.87 -18.13
N LEU A 105 -13.03 -5.40 -17.00
CA LEU A 105 -13.33 -6.28 -15.86
C LEU A 105 -14.31 -7.41 -16.22
N GLU A 106 -15.28 -7.15 -17.11
CA GLU A 106 -16.21 -8.17 -17.60
C GLU A 106 -15.47 -9.26 -18.41
N GLN A 107 -14.57 -8.85 -19.30
CA GLN A 107 -13.77 -9.78 -20.10
C GLN A 107 -12.88 -10.65 -19.21
N LEU A 108 -12.24 -10.08 -18.18
CA LEU A 108 -11.46 -10.84 -17.20
C LEU A 108 -12.30 -11.94 -16.51
N LYS A 109 -13.56 -11.65 -16.19
CA LYS A 109 -14.46 -12.59 -15.51
C LYS A 109 -15.05 -13.67 -16.43
N THR A 110 -15.05 -13.46 -17.75
CA THR A 110 -15.82 -14.30 -18.70
C THR A 110 -14.96 -15.04 -19.70
N LEU A 111 -13.82 -14.47 -20.12
CA LEU A 111 -12.94 -15.09 -21.14
C LEU A 111 -12.02 -16.16 -20.56
N PHE A 112 -11.73 -16.11 -19.26
CA PHE A 112 -10.77 -16.99 -18.61
C PHE A 112 -11.46 -17.94 -17.61
N PRO A 113 -11.01 -19.20 -17.49
CA PRO A 113 -11.49 -20.10 -16.44
C PRO A 113 -11.15 -19.56 -15.05
N LYS A 114 -12.16 -19.42 -14.20
CA LYS A 114 -11.96 -19.01 -12.81
C LYS A 114 -11.26 -20.11 -12.01
N HIS A 115 -10.16 -19.75 -11.36
CA HIS A 115 -9.46 -20.60 -10.42
C HIS A 115 -9.62 -20.07 -8.99
N THR A 116 -9.36 -20.93 -8.00
CA THR A 116 -9.36 -20.52 -6.59
C THR A 116 -8.19 -21.14 -5.87
N VAL A 117 -7.40 -20.29 -5.23
CA VAL A 117 -6.17 -20.66 -4.52
C VAL A 117 -6.22 -20.09 -3.12
N THR A 118 -6.05 -20.95 -2.12
CA THR A 118 -5.79 -20.49 -0.74
C THR A 118 -4.32 -20.12 -0.64
N SER A 119 -4.04 -18.86 -0.29
CA SER A 119 -2.67 -18.38 -0.15
C SER A 119 -2.52 -17.34 0.94
N VAL A 120 -1.37 -17.38 1.60
CA VAL A 120 -0.94 -16.42 2.60
C VAL A 120 -0.25 -15.26 1.91
N ILE A 121 -0.60 -14.03 2.29
CA ILE A 121 0.19 -12.84 1.97
C ILE A 121 0.84 -12.37 3.26
N GLN A 122 2.16 -12.17 3.22
CA GLN A 122 2.94 -11.62 4.32
C GLN A 122 3.71 -10.39 3.85
N CYS A 123 3.61 -9.29 4.60
CA CYS A 123 4.43 -8.12 4.34
C CYS A 123 5.91 -8.45 4.61
N GLY A 124 6.82 -8.04 3.73
CA GLY A 124 8.27 -8.17 3.97
C GLY A 124 8.76 -7.43 5.22
N GLY A 125 7.94 -6.54 5.79
CA GLY A 125 8.19 -5.87 7.06
C GLY A 125 7.59 -6.55 8.29
N ASN A 126 6.93 -7.72 8.18
CA ASN A 126 6.31 -8.37 9.33
C ASN A 126 7.34 -8.62 10.45
N ARG A 127 6.97 -8.33 11.70
CA ARG A 127 7.82 -8.36 12.89
C ARG A 127 9.01 -7.38 12.88
N ARG A 128 8.93 -6.27 12.13
CA ARG A 128 9.97 -5.23 12.16
C ARG A 128 10.18 -4.65 13.57
N ASP A 129 9.14 -4.60 14.40
CA ASP A 129 9.28 -4.14 15.79
C ASP A 129 10.25 -4.99 16.61
N ASP A 130 10.37 -6.28 16.32
CA ASP A 130 11.35 -7.12 16.99
C ASP A 130 12.78 -6.75 16.60
N LEU A 131 13.00 -6.31 15.35
CA LEU A 131 14.30 -5.80 14.91
C LEU A 131 14.65 -4.47 15.60
N ASN A 132 13.67 -3.59 15.76
CA ASN A 132 13.83 -2.29 16.42
C ASN A 132 14.29 -2.41 17.89
N LYS A 133 14.00 -3.55 18.55
CA LYS A 133 14.52 -3.85 19.91
C LYS A 133 16.04 -4.02 19.94
N PHE A 134 16.66 -4.48 18.85
CA PHE A 134 18.11 -4.64 18.75
C PHE A 134 18.78 -3.40 18.16
N LYS A 135 18.24 -2.88 17.06
CA LYS A 135 18.71 -1.66 16.40
C LYS A 135 17.58 -1.06 15.59
N GLN A 136 17.40 0.26 15.72
CA GLN A 136 16.38 0.98 14.96
C GLN A 136 16.62 0.85 13.45
N VAL A 137 15.58 0.43 12.74
CA VAL A 137 15.55 0.29 11.27
C VAL A 137 14.49 1.20 10.64
N LYS A 138 14.61 1.45 9.34
CA LYS A 138 13.64 2.27 8.61
C LYS A 138 12.42 1.43 8.18
N GLY A 139 11.24 2.03 8.27
CA GLY A 139 9.96 1.46 7.82
C GLY A 139 8.91 1.38 8.93
N ILE A 140 7.70 0.97 8.56
CA ILE A 140 6.56 0.81 9.49
C ILE A 140 6.89 -0.23 10.56
N GLY A 141 6.68 0.11 11.83
CA GLY A 141 6.88 -0.78 12.98
C GLY A 141 5.82 -1.86 13.10
N TRP A 142 5.80 -2.81 12.17
CA TRP A 142 4.85 -3.94 12.23
C TRP A 142 5.16 -4.84 13.42
N LYS A 143 4.12 -5.25 14.16
CA LYS A 143 4.20 -6.36 15.12
C LYS A 143 4.10 -7.67 14.33
N LEU A 144 3.31 -8.63 14.78
CA LEU A 144 3.21 -9.97 14.17
C LEU A 144 2.11 -10.09 13.11
N GLY A 145 1.22 -9.10 13.00
CA GLY A 145 -0.05 -9.18 12.29
C GLY A 145 -0.01 -8.70 10.84
N ALA A 146 1.15 -8.36 10.29
CA ALA A 146 1.31 -7.97 8.89
C ALA A 146 1.33 -9.20 7.96
N ILE A 147 0.35 -10.08 8.15
CA ILE A 147 0.17 -11.37 7.49
C ILE A 147 -1.32 -11.74 7.52
N GLY A 148 -1.80 -12.39 6.46
CA GLY A 148 -3.17 -12.89 6.39
C GLY A 148 -3.30 -14.03 5.39
N ASN A 149 -4.23 -14.96 5.64
CA ASN A 149 -4.51 -16.09 4.75
C ASN A 149 -5.94 -16.01 4.23
N THR A 150 -6.16 -16.20 2.95
CA THR A 150 -7.53 -16.26 2.41
C THR A 150 -7.58 -17.04 1.10
N ARG A 151 -8.80 -17.23 0.59
CA ARG A 151 -9.07 -17.79 -0.74
C ARG A 151 -9.12 -16.66 -1.75
N TRP A 152 -8.19 -16.68 -2.68
CA TRP A 152 -8.12 -15.78 -3.82
C TRP A 152 -8.80 -16.44 -5.00
N SER A 153 -9.68 -15.70 -5.69
CA SER A 153 -10.38 -16.20 -6.86
C SER A 153 -10.33 -15.18 -7.98
N GLY A 154 -10.05 -15.66 -9.18
CA GLY A 154 -9.95 -14.88 -10.41
C GLY A 154 -9.70 -15.79 -11.60
#